data_AF-A0A6L9LS15-F1
#
_entry.id   AF-A0A6L9LS15-F1
#
_cell.length_a   1.000
_cell.length_b   1.000
_cell.length_c   1.000
_cell.angle_alpha   90.00
_cell.angle_beta   90.00
_cell.angle_gamma   90.00
#
_symmetry.space_group_name_H-M   'P 1'
#
loop_
_entity.id
_entity.type
_entity.pdbx_description
1 polymer ?
#
loop_
_entity_poly.entity_id
_entity_poly.type
_entity_poly.pdbx_seq_one_letter_code
_entity_poly.pdbx_strand_id
1 'polypeptide(L)'
;MAKKRTQKIMTRLGEREVGPNGIIYFPRGLVGLESKREFALLSVKSDDSPFLLLQCVTDPGLGLLVADPYAFLDEYDVKIENGDRKVLKVENVHQLAVLVTVSIPQAKPEDTTLNLQGPIVINTENRIGLQIPQTETGYPTHFNPIKG
;
A
#
# COMPACT_ATOMS: atom_id res chain seq x y z
N MET A 1 -29.87 10.53 -11.73
CA MET A 1 -28.69 9.71 -11.35
C MET A 1 -27.48 10.63 -11.32
N ALA A 2 -26.83 10.82 -10.16
CA ALA A 2 -25.66 11.69 -10.07
C ALA A 2 -24.46 11.01 -10.74
N LYS A 3 -23.84 11.67 -11.73
CA LYS A 3 -22.55 11.24 -12.29
C LYS A 3 -21.55 11.19 -11.13
N LYS A 4 -21.17 9.99 -10.72
CA LYS A 4 -20.06 9.74 -9.79
C LYS A 4 -18.80 10.37 -10.41
N ARG A 5 -18.35 11.51 -9.86
CA ARG A 5 -17.20 12.26 -10.38
C ARG A 5 -15.92 11.45 -10.17
N THR A 6 -15.22 11.20 -11.26
CA THR A 6 -13.82 10.78 -11.25
C THR A 6 -12.92 12.00 -11.02
N GLN A 7 -11.74 11.80 -10.47
CA GLN A 7 -10.71 12.84 -10.32
C GLN A 7 -9.47 12.44 -11.12
N LYS A 8 -8.86 13.43 -11.77
CA LYS A 8 -7.58 13.24 -12.45
C LYS A 8 -6.45 13.60 -11.51
N ILE A 9 -5.48 12.70 -11.37
CA ILE A 9 -4.26 12.94 -10.60
C ILE A 9 -3.04 12.80 -11.51
N MET A 10 -2.02 13.59 -11.24
CA MET A 10 -0.74 13.49 -11.93
C MET A 10 0.17 12.52 -11.19
N THR A 11 0.89 11.69 -11.93
CA THR A 11 1.88 10.75 -11.40
C THR A 11 3.16 10.83 -12.23
N ARG A 12 4.26 10.26 -11.73
CA ARG A 12 5.49 10.08 -12.52
C ARG A 12 5.29 9.19 -13.76
N LEU A 13 4.20 8.43 -13.83
CA LEU A 13 3.82 7.56 -14.94
C LEU A 13 2.77 8.19 -15.88
N GLY A 14 2.50 9.50 -15.71
CA GLY A 14 1.50 10.26 -16.45
C GLY A 14 0.20 10.49 -15.69
N GLU A 15 -0.78 11.10 -16.35
CA GLU A 15 -2.11 11.34 -15.79
C GLU A 15 -2.82 10.01 -15.52
N ARG A 16 -3.57 9.94 -14.42
CA ARG A 16 -4.40 8.80 -14.02
C ARG A 16 -5.76 9.28 -13.58
N GLU A 17 -6.79 8.51 -13.91
CA GLU A 17 -8.15 8.77 -13.49
C GLU A 17 -8.49 7.86 -12.31
N VAL A 18 -8.93 8.47 -11.21
CA VAL A 18 -9.29 7.79 -9.97
C VAL A 18 -10.77 7.96 -9.72
N GLY A 19 -11.46 6.84 -9.49
CA GLY A 19 -12.88 6.82 -9.16
C GLY A 19 -13.19 7.59 -7.86
N PRO A 20 -14.46 7.91 -7.60
CA PRO A 20 -14.88 8.62 -6.39
C PRO A 20 -14.53 7.88 -5.09
N ASN A 21 -14.36 6.56 -5.16
CA ASN A 21 -14.00 5.70 -4.03
C ASN A 21 -12.55 5.19 -4.13
N GLY A 22 -11.73 5.75 -5.03
CA GLY A 22 -10.36 5.28 -5.25
C GLY A 22 -9.32 5.92 -4.34
N ILE A 23 -9.72 6.82 -3.43
CA ILE A 23 -8.84 7.47 -2.46
C ILE A 23 -8.92 6.76 -1.12
N ILE A 24 -7.75 6.45 -0.59
CA ILE A 24 -7.53 5.84 0.70
C ILE A 24 -6.96 6.93 1.62
N TYR A 25 -7.61 7.12 2.77
CA TYR A 25 -7.18 8.08 3.78
C TYR A 25 -6.30 7.43 4.84
N PHE A 26 -5.13 8.02 5.10
CA PHE A 26 -4.17 7.59 6.10
C PHE A 26 -4.17 8.61 7.24
N PRO A 27 -4.92 8.38 8.34
CA PRO A 27 -5.08 9.36 9.42
C PRO A 27 -3.76 9.73 10.12
N ARG A 28 -2.77 8.85 10.05
CA ARG A 28 -1.42 9.04 10.61
C ARG A 28 -0.35 9.29 9.53
N GLY A 29 -0.75 9.35 8.25
CA GLY A 29 0.17 9.25 7.12
C GLY A 29 0.92 7.91 7.09
N LEU A 30 2.07 7.90 6.42
CA LEU A 30 3.03 6.80 6.43
C LEU A 30 4.30 7.25 7.16
N VAL A 31 5.14 6.31 7.62
CA VAL A 31 6.41 6.63 8.30
C VAL A 31 7.29 7.47 7.38
N GLY A 32 7.74 8.63 7.87
CA GLY A 32 8.51 9.61 7.10
C GLY A 32 7.68 10.45 6.12
N LEU A 33 6.36 10.25 6.07
CA LEU A 33 5.40 10.93 5.19
C LEU A 33 4.12 11.31 5.96
N GLU A 34 4.23 11.71 7.23
CA GLU A 34 3.11 11.90 8.17
C GLU A 34 2.12 12.99 7.74
N SER A 35 2.60 13.95 6.93
CA SER A 35 1.79 15.02 6.35
C SER A 35 1.01 14.58 5.10
N LYS A 36 1.38 13.46 4.47
CA LYS A 36 0.75 12.92 3.27
C LYS A 36 -0.29 11.90 3.70
N ARG A 37 -1.57 12.18 3.40
CA ARG A 37 -2.69 11.42 3.98
C ARG A 37 -3.69 10.86 2.98
N GLU A 38 -3.57 11.21 1.71
CA GLU A 38 -4.50 10.77 0.68
C GLU A 38 -3.71 10.07 -0.42
N PHE A 39 -3.99 8.79 -0.61
CA PHE A 39 -3.32 7.98 -1.60
C PHE A 39 -4.33 7.26 -2.49
N ALA A 40 -3.95 7.01 -3.73
CA ALA A 40 -4.67 6.12 -4.66
C ALA A 40 -3.79 4.91 -4.95
N LEU A 41 -4.41 3.73 -5.04
CA LEU A 41 -3.72 2.50 -5.45
C LEU A 41 -3.93 2.28 -6.95
N LEU A 42 -2.84 2.24 -7.70
CA LEU A 42 -2.86 2.24 -9.17
C LEU A 42 -2.08 1.06 -9.74
N SER A 43 -2.61 0.41 -10.78
CA SER A 43 -1.88 -0.64 -11.50
C SER A 43 -0.70 -0.04 -12.30
N VAL A 44 0.41 -0.77 -12.34
CA VAL A 44 1.59 -0.38 -13.11
C VAL A 44 1.57 -0.98 -14.51
N LYS A 45 1.05 -0.26 -15.52
CA LYS A 45 1.09 -0.51 -16.98
C LYS A 45 0.63 -1.88 -17.55
N SER A 46 0.76 -3.00 -16.85
CA SER A 46 0.34 -4.34 -17.23
C SER A 46 -0.48 -4.96 -16.09
N ASP A 47 -1.63 -5.53 -16.41
CA ASP A 47 -2.55 -6.12 -15.42
C ASP A 47 -1.94 -7.35 -14.71
N ASP A 48 -0.91 -7.96 -15.29
CA ASP A 48 -0.21 -9.12 -14.73
C ASP A 48 0.95 -8.75 -13.77
N SER A 49 1.20 -7.46 -13.53
CA SER A 49 2.29 -7.07 -12.62
C SER A 49 1.88 -7.33 -11.16
N PRO A 50 2.71 -7.99 -10.35
CA PRO A 50 2.44 -8.14 -8.92
C PRO A 50 2.66 -6.84 -8.13
N PHE A 51 3.09 -5.77 -8.82
CA PHE A 51 3.38 -4.48 -8.22
C PHE A 51 2.27 -3.47 -8.52
N LEU A 52 2.00 -2.64 -7.52
CA LEU A 52 1.07 -1.53 -7.59
C LEU A 52 1.81 -0.25 -7.20
N LEU A 53 1.25 0.89 -7.59
CA LEU A 53 1.72 2.20 -7.16
C LEU A 53 0.75 2.77 -6.15
N LEU A 54 1.18 2.93 -4.90
CA LEU A 54 0.49 3.71 -3.89
C LEU A 54 0.89 5.19 -4.07
N GLN A 55 0.09 5.92 -4.85
CA GLN A 55 0.37 7.27 -5.30
C GLN A 55 -0.23 8.31 -4.36
N CYS A 56 0.58 9.25 -3.89
CA CYS A 56 0.09 10.40 -3.12
C CYS A 56 -0.74 11.32 -4.02
N VAL A 57 -1.95 11.66 -3.59
CA VAL A 57 -2.89 12.49 -4.37
C VAL A 57 -2.44 13.95 -4.38
N THR A 58 -1.87 14.42 -3.26
CA THR A 58 -1.41 15.80 -3.08
C THR A 58 0.03 16.03 -3.54
N ASP A 59 0.70 15.01 -4.06
CA ASP A 59 2.10 15.10 -4.49
C ASP A 59 2.40 14.16 -5.67
N PRO A 60 2.38 14.68 -6.91
CA PRO A 60 2.60 13.88 -8.11
C PRO A 60 3.96 13.17 -8.17
N GLY A 61 4.96 13.68 -7.44
CA GLY A 61 6.31 13.12 -7.40
C GLY A 61 6.46 11.93 -6.44
N LEU A 62 5.47 11.72 -5.57
CA LEU A 62 5.51 10.74 -4.50
C LEU A 62 4.57 9.55 -4.79
N GLY A 63 5.16 8.44 -5.17
CA GLY A 63 4.48 7.15 -5.26
C GLY A 63 5.38 6.05 -4.73
N LEU A 64 4.81 5.16 -3.93
CA LEU A 64 5.50 4.00 -3.38
C LEU A 64 5.13 2.77 -4.21
N LEU A 65 6.12 2.02 -4.64
CA LEU A 65 5.87 0.70 -5.19
C LEU A 65 5.47 -0.23 -4.04
N VAL A 66 4.36 -0.94 -4.19
CA VAL A 66 3.82 -1.85 -3.19
C VAL A 66 3.41 -3.16 -3.84
N ALA A 67 3.27 -4.21 -3.03
CA ALA A 67 2.79 -5.50 -3.49
C ALA A 67 1.94 -6.18 -2.42
N ASP A 68 1.10 -7.11 -2.85
CA ASP A 68 0.52 -8.11 -1.95
C ASP A 68 1.63 -9.07 -1.49
N PRO A 69 1.97 -9.13 -0.18
CA PRO A 69 3.00 -10.05 0.30
C PRO A 69 2.63 -11.53 0.04
N TYR A 70 1.35 -11.88 0.01
CA TYR A 70 0.88 -13.26 -0.18
C TYR A 70 1.06 -13.76 -1.61
N ALA A 71 1.44 -12.90 -2.55
CA ALA A 71 1.88 -13.32 -3.88
C ALA A 71 3.31 -13.92 -3.88
N PHE A 72 4.06 -13.75 -2.79
CA PHE A 72 5.46 -14.17 -2.66
C PHE A 72 5.75 -15.02 -1.43
N LEU A 73 4.88 -14.97 -0.42
CA LEU A 73 5.02 -15.73 0.83
C LEU A 73 3.77 -16.58 1.06
N ASP A 74 3.95 -17.86 1.36
CA ASP A 74 2.87 -18.74 1.78
C ASP A 74 2.31 -18.34 3.16
N GLU A 75 3.19 -17.84 4.05
CA GLU A 75 2.84 -17.46 5.42
C GLU A 75 3.39 -16.07 5.78
N TYR A 76 2.50 -15.15 6.13
CA TYR A 76 2.84 -13.82 6.65
C TYR A 76 1.75 -13.32 7.61
N ASP A 77 2.04 -13.33 8.91
CA ASP A 77 1.08 -12.99 9.97
C ASP A 77 1.24 -11.54 10.42
N VAL A 78 0.27 -10.70 10.06
CA VAL A 78 0.25 -9.29 10.46
C VAL A 78 -0.52 -9.13 11.76
N LYS A 79 0.20 -8.78 12.83
CA LYS A 79 -0.39 -8.46 14.12
C LYS A 79 -0.95 -7.05 14.10
N ILE A 80 -2.27 -6.94 14.26
CA ILE A 80 -3.00 -5.67 14.33
C ILE A 80 -3.58 -5.51 15.73
N GLU A 81 -3.07 -4.54 16.47
CA GLU A 81 -3.54 -4.23 17.81
C GLU A 81 -4.96 -3.63 17.83
N ASN A 82 -5.63 -3.75 18.98
CA ASN A 82 -7.00 -3.25 19.16
C ASN A 82 -7.13 -1.75 18.87
N GLY A 83 -6.10 -0.94 19.17
CA GLY A 83 -6.10 0.49 18.86
C GLY A 83 -6.17 0.74 17.35
N ASP A 84 -5.38 0.02 16.58
CA ASP A 84 -5.32 0.16 15.13
C ASP A 84 -6.55 -0.43 14.43
N ARG A 85 -7.09 -1.56 14.94
CA ARG A 85 -8.38 -2.11 14.48
C ARG A 85 -9.52 -1.08 14.60
N LYS A 86 -9.54 -0.31 15.70
CA LYS A 86 -10.55 0.75 15.91
C LYS A 86 -10.38 1.89 14.91
N VAL A 87 -9.14 2.31 14.64
CA VAL A 87 -8.86 3.38 13.65
C VAL A 87 -9.24 2.93 12.24
N LEU A 88 -8.90 1.70 11.88
CA LEU A 88 -9.25 1.07 10.60
C LEU A 88 -10.74 0.72 10.49
N LYS A 89 -11.52 0.85 11.57
CA LYS A 89 -12.94 0.48 11.64
C LYS A 89 -13.18 -0.97 11.18
N VAL A 90 -12.37 -1.89 11.68
CA VAL A 90 -12.46 -3.30 11.29
C VAL A 90 -13.67 -3.95 11.96
N GLU A 91 -14.63 -4.38 11.14
CA GLU A 91 -15.75 -5.20 11.58
C GLU A 91 -15.52 -6.67 11.20
N ASN A 92 -14.82 -6.91 10.09
CA ASN A 92 -14.45 -8.23 9.59
C ASN A 92 -13.06 -8.19 8.94
N VAL A 93 -12.26 -9.23 9.15
CA VAL A 93 -10.92 -9.37 8.55
C VAL A 93 -10.96 -9.40 7.02
N HIS A 94 -12.04 -9.86 6.39
CA HIS A 94 -12.20 -9.86 4.93
C HIS A 94 -12.28 -8.45 4.32
N GLN A 95 -12.46 -7.42 5.14
CA GLN A 95 -12.41 -6.02 4.71
C GLN A 95 -10.97 -5.50 4.58
N LEU A 96 -9.98 -6.27 5.06
CA LEU A 96 -8.59 -5.84 5.12
C LEU A 96 -7.82 -6.34 3.91
N ALA A 97 -7.13 -5.41 3.26
CA ALA A 97 -6.05 -5.69 2.33
C ALA A 97 -4.71 -5.40 3.02
N VAL A 98 -3.71 -6.23 2.74
CA VAL A 98 -2.34 -6.05 3.22
C VAL A 98 -1.45 -5.77 2.02
N LEU A 99 -0.59 -4.77 2.15
CA LEU A 99 0.43 -4.41 1.17
C LEU A 99 1.77 -4.24 1.88
N VAL A 100 2.86 -4.49 1.19
CA VAL A 100 4.22 -4.20 1.65
C VAL A 100 4.95 -3.33 0.63
N THR A 101 5.81 -2.43 1.08
CA THR A 101 6.59 -1.59 0.18
C THR A 101 7.69 -2.38 -0.51
N VAL A 102 7.90 -2.10 -1.79
CA VAL A 102 8.88 -2.76 -2.65
C VAL A 102 10.03 -1.80 -2.94
N SER A 103 11.26 -2.27 -2.76
CA SER A 103 12.47 -1.56 -3.18
C SER A 103 13.13 -2.31 -4.34
N ILE A 104 13.28 -1.66 -5.49
CA ILE A 104 13.97 -2.19 -6.67
C ILE A 104 15.27 -1.41 -6.86
N PRO A 105 16.44 -2.01 -6.58
CA PRO A 105 17.71 -1.33 -6.82
C PRO A 105 17.92 -1.01 -8.30
N GLN A 106 18.55 0.14 -8.57
CA GLN A 106 18.84 0.55 -9.94
C GLN A 106 19.73 -0.48 -10.64
N ALA A 107 19.30 -0.89 -11.84
CA ALA A 107 20.00 -1.87 -12.69
C ALA A 107 20.18 -3.27 -12.06
N LYS A 108 19.52 -3.59 -10.94
CA LYS A 108 19.56 -4.92 -10.30
C LYS A 108 18.16 -5.37 -9.84
N PRO A 109 17.21 -5.59 -10.77
CA PRO A 109 15.86 -6.04 -10.41
C PRO A 109 15.84 -7.38 -9.64
N GLU A 110 16.85 -8.24 -9.80
CA GLU A 110 17.03 -9.49 -9.05
C GLU A 110 17.29 -9.29 -7.55
N ASP A 111 17.69 -8.08 -7.15
CA ASP A 111 17.91 -7.68 -5.76
C ASP A 111 16.69 -6.90 -5.20
N THR A 112 15.51 -7.07 -5.82
CA THR A 112 14.25 -6.54 -5.30
C THR A 112 14.00 -7.01 -3.87
N THR A 113 13.51 -6.12 -3.01
CA THR A 113 13.16 -6.44 -1.63
C THR A 113 11.79 -5.95 -1.21
N LEU A 114 11.13 -6.69 -0.33
CA LEU A 114 9.89 -6.34 0.36
C LEU A 114 10.21 -5.94 1.81
N ASN A 115 9.54 -4.90 2.30
CA ASN A 115 9.59 -4.54 3.73
C ASN A 115 8.44 -5.22 4.49
N LEU A 116 8.76 -6.35 5.14
CA LEU A 116 7.80 -7.13 5.94
C LEU A 116 7.66 -6.61 7.38
N GLN A 117 8.47 -5.62 7.78
CA GLN A 117 8.38 -5.03 9.11
C GLN A 117 7.41 -3.84 9.18
N GLY A 118 7.03 -3.26 8.04
CA GLY A 118 6.14 -2.09 7.98
C GLY A 118 4.99 -2.27 7.00
N PRO A 119 4.15 -3.31 7.12
CA PRO A 119 3.00 -3.52 6.24
C PRO A 119 2.03 -2.34 6.29
N ILE A 120 1.41 -2.10 5.15
CA ILE A 120 0.30 -1.17 4.95
C ILE A 120 -0.98 -2.01 4.99
N VAL A 121 -1.83 -1.73 5.97
CA VAL A 121 -3.14 -2.38 6.10
C VAL A 121 -4.22 -1.39 5.73
N ILE A 122 -5.11 -1.80 4.82
CA ILE A 122 -6.19 -0.97 4.29
C ILE A 122 -7.51 -1.65 4.57
N ASN A 123 -8.43 -0.96 5.24
CA ASN A 123 -9.84 -1.35 5.23
C ASN A 123 -10.46 -0.84 3.91
N THR A 124 -10.82 -1.76 3.01
CA THR A 124 -11.30 -1.44 1.66
C THR A 124 -12.70 -0.83 1.65
N GLU A 125 -13.55 -1.21 2.60
CA GLU A 125 -14.91 -0.66 2.75
C GLU A 125 -14.88 0.78 3.26
N ASN A 126 -14.09 1.02 4.31
CA ASN A 126 -13.96 2.34 4.93
C ASN A 126 -12.96 3.25 4.21
N ARG A 127 -12.09 2.68 3.37
CA ARG A 127 -10.98 3.37 2.67
C ARG A 127 -10.04 4.08 3.64
N ILE A 128 -9.71 3.41 4.74
CA ILE A 128 -8.76 3.90 5.74
C ILE A 128 -7.54 2.97 5.71
N GLY A 129 -6.36 3.56 5.60
CA GLY A 129 -5.08 2.85 5.61
C GLY A 129 -4.24 3.21 6.83
N LEU A 130 -3.46 2.25 7.33
CA LEU A 130 -2.41 2.46 8.33
C LEU A 130 -1.16 1.70 7.93
N GLN A 131 0.00 2.25 8.24
CA GLN A 131 1.23 1.47 8.31
C GLN A 131 1.40 0.92 9.73
N ILE A 132 1.55 -0.40 9.87
CA ILE A 132 1.54 -1.08 11.17
C ILE A 132 2.89 -1.77 11.41
N PRO A 133 3.80 -1.16 12.19
CA PRO A 133 5.09 -1.76 12.50
C PRO A 133 4.97 -3.14 13.16
N GLN A 134 5.74 -4.11 12.67
CA GLN A 134 5.83 -5.49 13.18
C GLN A 134 7.16 -5.71 13.92
N THR A 135 7.43 -4.92 14.96
CA THR A 135 8.75 -4.89 15.63
C THR A 135 9.09 -6.17 16.41
N GLU A 136 8.08 -6.95 16.80
CA GLU A 136 8.25 -8.15 17.66
C GLU A 136 8.18 -9.48 16.91
N THR A 137 7.93 -9.48 15.59
CA THR A 137 7.71 -10.71 14.81
C THR A 137 9.00 -11.28 14.21
N GLY A 138 10.09 -10.52 14.22
CA GLY A 138 11.35 -10.90 13.57
C GLY A 138 11.32 -10.80 12.04
N TYR A 139 10.27 -10.24 11.43
CA TYR A 139 10.21 -10.05 9.99
C TYR A 139 11.28 -9.05 9.50
N PRO A 140 11.96 -9.33 8.38
CA PRO A 140 13.00 -8.47 7.85
C PRO A 140 12.43 -7.21 7.16
N THR A 141 13.19 -6.13 7.20
CA THR A 141 12.92 -4.92 6.39
C THR A 141 13.30 -5.09 4.91
N HIS A 142 14.10 -6.12 4.59
CA HIS A 142 14.59 -6.44 3.25
C HIS A 142 14.48 -7.93 2.96
N PHE A 143 13.27 -8.41 2.65
CA PHE A 143 13.03 -9.77 2.17
C PHE A 143 13.18 -9.84 0.65
N ASN A 144 14.03 -10.72 0.10
CA ASN A 144 14.17 -10.89 -1.35
C ASN A 144 13.19 -11.98 -1.85
N PRO A 145 12.15 -11.65 -2.62
CA PRO A 145 11.14 -12.62 -3.04
C PRO A 145 11.55 -13.47 -4.26
N ILE A 146 12.70 -13.19 -4.89
CA ILE A 146 13.18 -13.89 -6.10
C ILE A 146 14.13 -15.05 -5.74
N LYS A 147 14.79 -14.95 -4.59
CA LYS A 147 15.78 -15.94 -4.10
C LYS A 147 15.22 -16.87 -3.00
N GLY A 148 13.96 -16.66 -2.61
CA GLY A 148 13.25 -17.43 -1.60
C GLY A 148 12.57 -18.67 -2.14
#